data_AF-A0A4R6BYK2-F1
#
_entry.id   AF-A0A4R6BYK2-F1
#
_cell.length_a   1.000
_cell.length_b   1.000
_cell.length_c   1.000
_cell.angle_alpha   90.00
_cell.angle_beta   90.00
_cell.angle_gamma   90.00
#
_symmetry.space_group_name_H-M   'P 1'
#
loop_
_entity.id
_entity.type
_entity.pdbx_description
1 polymer ?
#
loop_
_entity_poly.entity_id
_entity_poly.type
_entity_poly.pdbx_seq_one_letter_code
_entity_poly.pdbx_strand_id
1 'polypeptide(L)'
;MKPLKRIIYGIKVITKSGDKGQEMYNVIYYYFVQAVRYDEYVALNEDIYKKVSYPDDAIRYLDIVSCDEINPEDSDYYLYEYLYASQDIKLFHVKEMVVYKLDEVLY
;
A
#
# COMPACT_ATOMS: atom_id res chain seq x y z
N MET A 1 14.53 -11.76 -22.18
CA MET A 1 13.63 -11.14 -21.18
C MET A 1 14.37 -10.00 -20.51
N LYS A 2 13.69 -8.92 -20.11
CA LYS A 2 14.33 -7.75 -19.48
C LYS A 2 13.95 -7.68 -17.99
N PRO A 3 14.87 -7.30 -17.08
CA PRO A 3 14.52 -7.10 -15.69
C PRO A 3 13.34 -6.13 -15.53
N LEU A 4 12.53 -6.41 -14.51
CA LEU A 4 11.42 -5.56 -14.08
C LEU A 4 11.74 -5.00 -12.70
N LYS A 5 10.97 -4.00 -12.31
CA LYS A 5 10.98 -3.47 -10.95
C LYS A 5 9.58 -3.62 -10.37
N ARG A 6 9.49 -4.28 -9.23
CA ARG A 6 8.29 -4.36 -8.40
C ARG A 6 8.26 -3.17 -7.46
N ILE A 7 7.15 -2.44 -7.47
CA ILE A 7 6.90 -1.35 -6.54
C ILE A 7 5.71 -1.75 -5.67
N ILE A 8 5.89 -1.72 -4.35
CA ILE A 8 4.81 -1.92 -3.39
C ILE A 8 4.45 -0.57 -2.78
N TYR A 9 3.20 -0.16 -2.98
CA TYR A 9 2.62 1.03 -2.34
C TYR A 9 1.83 0.61 -1.10
N GLY A 10 1.81 1.46 -0.08
CA GLY A 10 0.98 1.28 1.11
C GLY A 10 0.09 2.48 1.31
N ILE A 11 -1.23 2.25 1.40
CA ILE A 11 -2.18 3.24 1.89
C ILE A 11 -2.57 2.86 3.31
N LYS A 12 -2.17 3.68 4.28
CA LYS A 12 -2.62 3.59 5.67
C LYS A 12 -3.85 4.47 5.85
N VAL A 13 -4.97 3.86 6.22
CA VAL A 13 -6.23 4.52 6.54
C VAL A 13 -6.44 4.41 8.05
N ILE A 14 -6.68 5.53 8.71
CA ILE A 14 -6.93 5.62 10.15
C ILE A 14 -8.31 6.21 10.36
N THR A 15 -9.21 5.45 10.98
CA THR A 15 -10.54 5.89 11.37
C THR A 15 -10.67 5.87 12.88
N LYS A 16 -11.30 6.92 13.43
CA LYS A 16 -11.59 6.95 14.86
C LYS A 16 -12.74 5.98 15.14
N SER A 17 -12.54 5.08 16.10
CA SER A 17 -13.55 4.14 16.55
C SER A 17 -13.69 4.22 18.07
N GLY A 18 -14.91 4.05 18.59
CA GLY A 18 -15.19 4.03 20.02
C GLY A 18 -15.92 5.26 20.57
N ASP A 19 -16.52 5.07 21.74
CA ASP A 19 -17.26 6.11 22.47
C ASP A 19 -16.32 7.15 23.09
N LYS A 20 -16.87 8.32 23.43
CA LYS A 20 -16.15 9.37 24.17
C LYS A 20 -15.55 8.79 25.46
N GLY A 21 -14.22 8.74 25.55
CA GLY A 21 -13.47 8.26 26.72
C GLY A 21 -12.64 6.99 26.48
N GLN A 22 -12.88 6.27 25.37
CA GLN A 22 -12.05 5.14 24.92
C GLN A 22 -11.70 5.36 23.44
N GLU A 23 -10.80 6.30 23.17
CA GLU A 23 -10.38 6.58 21.80
C GLU A 23 -9.62 5.36 21.25
N MET A 24 -10.27 4.60 20.38
CA MET A 24 -9.64 3.56 19.58
C MET A 24 -9.46 4.10 18.17
N TYR A 25 -8.43 3.59 17.50
CA TYR A 25 -8.21 3.87 16.09
C TYR A 25 -8.24 2.55 15.35
N ASN A 26 -9.14 2.41 14.38
CA ASN A 26 -9.01 1.35 13.40
C ASN A 26 -8.01 1.81 12.34
N VAL A 27 -6.97 1.02 12.14
CA VAL A 27 -5.92 1.26 11.16
C VAL A 27 -5.94 0.14 10.14
N ILE A 28 -6.24 0.47 8.89
CA ILE A 28 -6.23 -0.47 7.77
C ILE A 28 -5.10 -0.09 6.82
N TYR A 29 -4.25 -1.06 6.50
CA TYR A 29 -3.22 -0.93 5.48
C TYR A 29 -3.67 -1.64 4.20
N TYR A 30 -3.71 -0.91 3.09
CA TYR A 30 -3.92 -1.45 1.76
C TYR A 30 -2.61 -1.42 1.00
N TYR A 31 -2.07 -2.60 0.70
CA TYR A 31 -0.84 -2.74 -0.07
C TYR A 31 -1.17 -3.01 -1.52
N PHE A 32 -0.63 -2.19 -2.40
CA PHE A 32 -0.79 -2.32 -3.83
C PHE A 32 0.55 -2.64 -4.49
N VAL A 33 0.49 -3.42 -5.57
CA VAL A 33 1.67 -3.79 -6.36
C VAL A 33 1.56 -3.25 -7.78
N GLN A 34 2.69 -2.79 -8.30
CA GLN A 34 2.89 -2.44 -9.70
C GLN A 34 4.20 -3.05 -10.18
N ALA A 35 4.23 -3.51 -11.43
CA ALA A 35 5.44 -3.89 -12.12
C ALA A 35 5.73 -2.87 -13.22
N VAL A 36 6.97 -2.41 -13.30
CA VAL A 36 7.46 -1.47 -14.33
C VAL A 36 8.77 -1.98 -14.92
N ARG A 37 9.23 -1.39 -16.03
CA ARG A 37 10.60 -1.68 -16.50
C ARG A 37 11.61 -1.16 -15.50
N TYR A 38 12.76 -1.83 -15.44
CA TYR A 38 13.84 -1.45 -14.54
C TYR A 38 14.26 0.03 -14.65
N ASP A 39 14.35 0.55 -15.88
CA ASP A 39 14.77 1.93 -16.16
C ASP A 39 13.62 2.95 -16.16
N GLU A 40 12.38 2.53 -15.89
CA GLU A 40 11.22 3.44 -15.88
C GLU A 40 11.13 4.22 -14.55
N TYR A 41 10.97 5.54 -14.67
CA TYR A 41 10.65 6.40 -13.53
C TYR A 41 9.15 6.40 -13.30
N VAL A 42 8.73 6.17 -12.06
CA VAL A 42 7.33 6.19 -11.66
C VAL A 42 7.13 7.32 -10.66
N ALA A 43 6.20 8.22 -10.98
CA ALA A 43 5.72 9.21 -10.03
C ALA A 43 4.52 8.64 -9.28
N LEU A 44 4.53 8.80 -7.96
CA LEU A 44 3.40 8.44 -7.11
C LEU A 44 2.26 9.44 -7.36
N ASN A 45 1.13 8.96 -7.85
CA ASN A 45 -0.05 9.78 -8.10
C ASN A 45 -1.11 9.54 -7.02
N GLU A 46 -1.72 10.60 -6.51
CA GLU A 46 -2.83 10.57 -5.56
C GLU A 46 -4.08 9.82 -6.09
N ASP A 47 -4.19 9.60 -7.40
CA ASP A 47 -5.26 8.78 -7.99
C ASP A 47 -5.35 7.36 -7.40
N ILE A 48 -4.26 6.82 -6.83
CA ILE A 48 -4.29 5.52 -6.14
C ILE A 48 -5.27 5.52 -4.95
N TYR A 49 -5.53 6.68 -4.34
CA TYR A 49 -6.53 6.81 -3.28
C TYR A 49 -7.95 6.49 -3.75
N LYS A 50 -8.24 6.56 -5.06
CA LYS A 50 -9.54 6.20 -5.64
C LYS A 50 -9.75 4.68 -5.72
N LYS A 51 -8.70 3.87 -5.53
CA LYS A 51 -8.77 2.40 -5.50
C LYS A 51 -9.23 1.84 -4.16
N VAL A 52 -9.32 2.68 -3.13
CA VAL A 52 -9.77 2.30 -1.78
C VAL A 52 -10.96 3.17 -1.39
N SER A 53 -11.98 2.56 -0.79
CA SER A 53 -13.08 3.29 -0.17
C SER A 53 -12.81 3.41 1.34
N TYR A 54 -12.96 4.60 1.89
CA TYR A 54 -12.83 4.88 3.32
C TYR A 54 -13.79 6.02 3.72
N PRO A 55 -14.14 6.14 5.01
CA PRO A 55 -14.96 7.23 5.53
C PRO A 55 -14.35 8.62 5.25
N ASP A 56 -15.21 9.64 5.14
CA ASP A 56 -14.79 11.02 4.83
C ASP A 56 -13.90 11.65 5.91
N ASP A 57 -14.02 11.18 7.15
CA ASP A 57 -13.23 11.64 8.30
C ASP A 57 -11.93 10.83 8.49
N ALA A 58 -11.64 9.87 7.61
CA ALA A 58 -10.46 9.05 7.71
C ALA A 58 -9.18 9.84 7.39
N ILE A 59 -8.16 9.66 8.23
CA ILE A 59 -6.81 10.15 7.92
C ILE A 59 -6.12 9.11 7.04
N ARG A 60 -5.58 9.55 5.90
CA ARG A 60 -4.96 8.68 4.90
C ARG A 60 -3.52 9.09 4.63
N TYR A 61 -2.64 8.09 4.54
CA TYR A 61 -1.23 8.27 4.18
C TYR A 61 -0.87 7.28 3.08
N LEU A 62 -0.18 7.75 2.06
CA LEU A 62 0.34 6.95 0.96
C LEU A 62 1.86 6.99 0.99
N ASP A 63 2.48 5.82 0.88
CA ASP A 63 3.93 5.67 0.85
C ASP A 63 4.38 4.54 -0.09
N ILE A 64 5.66 4.57 -0.47
CA ILE A 64 6.32 3.47 -1.17
C ILE A 64 6.98 2.58 -0.12
N VAL A 65 6.47 1.37 0.01
CA VAL A 65 6.91 0.39 1.02
C VAL A 65 8.16 -0.36 0.55
N SER A 66 8.21 -0.75 -0.73
CA SER A 66 9.39 -1.39 -1.30
C SER A 66 9.53 -1.12 -2.79
N CYS A 67 10.77 -1.23 -3.27
CA CYS A 67 11.16 -1.11 -4.67
C CYS A 67 12.21 -2.20 -4.94
N ASP A 68 11.76 -3.34 -5.43
CA ASP A 68 12.60 -4.53 -5.59
C ASP A 68 12.81 -4.84 -7.08
N GLU A 69 14.02 -5.25 -7.44
CA GLU A 69 14.33 -5.74 -8.78
C GLU A 69 13.82 -7.18 -8.94
N ILE A 70 13.26 -7.48 -10.11
CA ILE A 70 12.75 -8.79 -10.49
C ILE A 70 13.46 -9.23 -11.78
N ASN A 71 14.24 -10.30 -11.66
CA ASN A 71 15.05 -10.85 -12.74
C ASN A 71 14.29 -11.94 -13.51
N PRO A 72 14.60 -12.15 -14.81
CA PRO A 72 14.01 -13.22 -15.61
C PRO A 72 14.18 -14.65 -15.03
N GLU A 73 15.14 -14.83 -14.14
CA GLU A 73 15.45 -16.10 -13.48
C GLU A 73 14.59 -16.34 -12.24
N ASP A 74 13.92 -15.31 -11.73
CA ASP A 74 13.06 -15.41 -10.55
C ASP A 74 11.82 -16.25 -10.84
N SER A 75 11.45 -17.09 -9.88
CA SER A 75 10.35 -18.05 -10.03
C SER A 75 8.99 -17.39 -10.25
N ASP A 76 8.83 -16.13 -9.83
CA ASP A 76 7.63 -15.32 -9.97
C ASP A 76 7.71 -14.27 -11.10
N TYR A 77 8.76 -14.30 -11.93
CA TYR A 77 8.96 -13.32 -13.02
C TYR A 77 7.72 -13.14 -13.92
N TYR A 78 7.12 -14.26 -14.37
CA TYR A 78 5.96 -14.24 -15.27
C TYR A 78 4.73 -13.56 -14.67
N LEU A 79 4.58 -13.58 -13.33
CA LEU A 79 3.51 -12.86 -12.66
C LEU A 79 3.69 -11.35 -12.83
N TYR A 80 4.92 -10.85 -12.71
CA TYR A 80 5.21 -9.43 -12.87
C TYR A 80 5.22 -8.99 -14.34
N GLU A 81 5.56 -9.88 -15.29
CA GLU A 81 5.32 -9.59 -16.71
C GLU A 81 3.84 -9.38 -17.00
N TYR A 82 2.96 -10.24 -16.45
CA TYR A 82 1.52 -10.07 -16.58
C TYR A 82 1.03 -8.76 -15.93
N LEU A 83 1.52 -8.45 -14.72
CA LEU A 83 1.19 -7.19 -14.04
C LEU A 83 1.65 -5.97 -14.86
N TYR A 84 2.87 -6.00 -15.39
CA TYR A 84 3.41 -4.94 -16.25
C TYR A 84 2.56 -4.76 -17.51
N ALA A 85 2.17 -5.86 -18.17
CA ALA A 85 1.32 -5.83 -19.35
C ALA A 85 -0.08 -5.25 -19.05
N SER A 86 -0.59 -5.43 -17.83
CA SER A 86 -1.89 -4.85 -17.43
C SER A 86 -1.85 -3.32 -17.25
N GLN A 87 -0.65 -2.74 -17.11
CA GLN A 87 -0.42 -1.31 -16.84
C GLN A 87 -1.23 -0.76 -15.64
N ASP A 88 -1.68 -1.64 -14.75
CA ASP A 88 -2.56 -1.30 -13.64
C ASP A 88 -1.88 -1.60 -12.29
N ILE A 89 -2.27 -0.83 -11.28
CA ILE A 89 -1.86 -1.03 -9.90
C ILE A 89 -2.90 -1.95 -9.24
N LYS A 90 -2.45 -3.11 -8.74
CA LYS A 90 -3.34 -4.15 -8.19
C LYS A 90 -3.24 -4.21 -6.67
N LEU A 91 -4.38 -4.42 -6.01
CA LEU A 91 -4.40 -4.70 -4.57
C LEU A 91 -3.75 -6.06 -4.34
N PHE A 92 -2.73 -6.10 -3.47
CA PHE A 92 -1.94 -7.29 -3.18
C PHE A 92 -2.21 -7.83 -1.78
N HIS A 93 -2.37 -6.95 -0.79
CA HIS A 93 -2.60 -7.36 0.58
C HIS A 93 -3.39 -6.30 1.36
N VAL A 94 -4.24 -6.74 2.29
CA VAL A 94 -4.94 -5.87 3.24
C VAL A 94 -4.65 -6.35 4.64
N LYS A 95 -4.27 -5.43 5.52
CA LYS A 95 -4.03 -5.71 6.94
C LYS A 95 -4.83 -4.75 7.80
N GLU A 96 -5.75 -5.29 8.60
CA GLU A 96 -6.52 -4.54 9.59
C GLU A 96 -5.87 -4.67 10.96
N MET A 97 -5.78 -3.55 11.68
CA MET A 97 -5.25 -3.48 13.04
C MET A 97 -6.11 -2.53 13.87
N VAL A 98 -6.56 -2.98 15.03
CA VAL A 98 -7.17 -2.10 16.03
C VAL A 98 -6.06 -1.59 16.95
N VAL A 99 -5.89 -0.27 17.01
CA VAL A 99 -4.92 0.39 17.86
C VAL A 99 -5.65 1.09 19.00
N TYR A 100 -5.25 0.79 20.23
CA TYR A 100 -5.73 1.48 21.42
C TYR A 100 -4.90 2.74 21.64
N LYS A 101 -5.50 3.79 22.20
CA LYS A 101 -4.73 4.90 22.75
C LYS A 101 -3.70 4.32 23.72
N LEU A 102 -2.41 4.58 23.46
CA LEU A 102 -1.37 4.38 24.46
C LEU A 102 -1.68 5.40 25.55
N ASP A 103 -2.39 4.98 26.59
CA ASP A 103 -2.44 5.75 27.82
C ASP A 103 -0.99 5.90 28.30
N GLU A 104 -0.48 7.12 28.20
CA GLU A 104 0.69 7.61 28.94
C GLU A 104 2.03 6.90 28.64
N VAL A 105 2.66 7.21 27.50
CA VAL A 105 4.13 7.32 27.53
C VAL A 105 4.45 8.65 28.20
N LEU A 106 4.40 8.67 29.54
CA LEU A 106 4.97 9.74 30.35
C LEU A 106 6.50 9.68 30.15
N TYR A 107 7.03 10.63 29.38
CA TYR A 107 8.47 10.92 29.36
C TYR A 107 8.88 11.67 30.64
#